data_AF-A0A3C1X6Z7-F1
#
_entry.id   AF-A0A3C1X6Z7-F1
#
_cell.length_a   1.000
_cell.length_b   1.000
_cell.length_c   1.000
_cell.angle_alpha   90.00
_cell.angle_beta   90.00
_cell.angle_gamma   90.00
#
_symmetry.space_group_name_H-M   'P 1'
#
loop_
_entity.id
_entity.type
_entity.pdbx_description
1 polymer ?
#
loop_
_entity_poly.entity_id
_entity_poly.type
_entity_poly.pdbx_seq_one_letter_code
_entity_poly.pdbx_strand_id
1 'polypeptide(L)'
;AWPRWSSRGLVPAVLLGALGTVVWVLLDSVQRQVLGALNLSDWLPARAGFQFDLQRMTAGDAVFLGVRFLGLAVVVPLAEELCWRGFLAPWLVNEDFQRVPAGQMTATSFCIVLGVFTSMHPEILAAIVWMSGMNVLWQRTGNVWACVAAHATTNLLLGIYIVQTGHWWLW
;
A
#
# COMPACT_ATOMS: atom_id res chain seq x y z
N ALA A 1 -13.35 -17.72 10.87
CA ALA A 1 -12.17 -17.96 11.75
C ALA A 1 -11.05 -17.01 11.35
N TRP A 2 -10.30 -16.45 12.31
CA TRP A 2 -9.20 -15.51 12.01
C TRP A 2 -8.07 -16.22 11.24
N PRO A 3 -7.42 -15.56 10.27
CA PRO A 3 -6.36 -16.19 9.48
C PRO A 3 -5.18 -16.62 10.38
N ARG A 4 -4.85 -17.91 10.33
CA ARG A 4 -3.69 -18.46 11.07
C ARG A 4 -2.39 -17.97 10.44
N TRP A 5 -1.37 -17.78 11.27
CA TRP A 5 -0.03 -17.45 10.81
C TRP A 5 0.51 -18.49 9.81
N SER A 6 1.18 -18.03 8.76
CA SER A 6 1.79 -18.89 7.74
C SER A 6 2.97 -18.18 7.08
N SER A 7 4.05 -18.92 6.82
CA SER A 7 5.23 -18.43 6.09
C SER A 7 5.11 -18.55 4.56
N ARG A 8 4.04 -19.17 4.06
CA ARG A 8 3.83 -19.40 2.63
C ARG A 8 3.81 -18.08 1.87
N GLY A 9 4.73 -17.91 0.92
CA GLY A 9 4.77 -16.73 0.06
C GLY A 9 5.44 -15.49 0.67
N LEU A 10 6.09 -15.59 1.85
CA LEU A 10 6.79 -14.44 2.43
C LEU A 10 7.95 -13.92 1.58
N VAL A 11 8.74 -14.80 0.97
CA VAL A 11 9.84 -14.40 0.07
C VAL A 11 9.33 -13.60 -1.14
N PRO A 12 8.40 -14.12 -1.97
CA PRO A 12 7.87 -13.33 -3.08
C PRO A 12 7.10 -12.09 -2.60
N ALA A 13 6.53 -12.09 -1.39
CA ALA A 13 5.92 -10.90 -0.82
C ALA A 13 6.93 -9.77 -0.54
N VAL A 14 8.06 -10.08 0.11
CA VAL A 14 9.11 -9.08 0.35
C VAL A 14 9.69 -8.56 -0.96
N LEU A 15 9.90 -9.44 -1.96
CA LEU A 15 10.35 -9.04 -3.29
C LEU A 15 9.33 -8.14 -4.00
N LEU A 16 8.04 -8.50 -3.95
CA LEU A 16 6.97 -7.66 -4.48
C LEU A 16 6.93 -6.31 -3.77
N GLY A 17 7.12 -6.28 -2.45
CA GLY A 17 7.12 -5.04 -1.68
C GLY A 17 8.27 -4.11 -2.05
N ALA A 18 9.47 -4.67 -2.19
CA ALA A 18 10.67 -3.93 -2.62
C ALA A 18 10.54 -3.41 -4.07
N LEU A 19 10.18 -4.28 -5.01
CA LEU A 19 9.94 -3.89 -6.40
C LEU A 19 8.79 -2.87 -6.50
N GLY A 20 7.72 -3.10 -5.75
CA GLY A 20 6.55 -2.24 -5.67
C GLY A 20 6.91 -0.84 -5.24
N THR A 21 7.84 -0.67 -4.31
CA THR A 21 8.35 0.66 -3.89
C THR A 21 8.97 1.42 -5.07
N VAL A 22 9.87 0.76 -5.80
CA VAL A 22 10.56 1.36 -6.94
C VAL A 22 9.56 1.72 -8.04
N VAL A 23 8.66 0.78 -8.38
CA VAL A 23 7.62 0.99 -9.38
C VAL A 23 6.67 2.10 -8.96
N TRP A 24 6.32 2.21 -7.69
CA TRP A 24 5.44 3.25 -7.18
C TRP A 24 6.01 4.64 -7.40
N VAL A 25 7.26 4.87 -6.99
CA VAL A 25 7.96 6.15 -7.17
C VAL A 25 8.09 6.51 -8.66
N LEU A 26 8.44 5.54 -9.50
CA LEU A 26 8.57 5.76 -10.95
C LEU A 26 7.23 6.15 -11.59
N LEU A 27 6.16 5.43 -11.25
CA LEU A 27 4.84 5.70 -11.82
C LEU A 27 4.23 7.01 -11.30
N ASP A 28 4.46 7.39 -10.05
CA ASP A 28 4.11 8.73 -9.54
C ASP A 28 4.85 9.82 -10.33
N SER A 29 6.17 9.66 -10.55
CA SER A 29 6.96 10.60 -11.35
C SER A 29 6.42 10.74 -12.78
N VAL A 30 6.12 9.62 -13.44
CA VAL A 30 5.54 9.64 -14.80
C VAL A 30 4.19 10.33 -14.80
N GLN A 31 3.30 9.99 -13.86
CA GLN A 31 1.98 10.60 -13.75
C GLN A 31 2.08 12.13 -13.58
N ARG A 32 2.95 12.60 -12.69
CA ARG A 32 3.16 14.04 -12.45
C ARG A 32 3.72 14.76 -13.67
N GLN A 33 4.67 14.14 -14.39
CA GLN A 33 5.19 14.71 -15.63
C GLN A 33 4.11 14.83 -16.71
N VAL A 34 3.29 13.80 -16.89
CA VAL A 34 2.18 13.81 -17.85
C VAL A 34 1.14 14.87 -17.49
N LEU A 35 0.70 14.92 -16.23
CA LEU A 35 -0.27 15.94 -15.79
C LEU A 35 0.31 17.35 -15.89
N GLY A 36 1.59 17.54 -15.57
CA GLY A 36 2.28 18.81 -15.77
C GLY A 36 2.32 19.24 -17.23
N ALA A 37 2.64 18.32 -18.15
CA ALA A 37 2.65 18.58 -19.59
C ALA A 37 1.26 18.94 -20.14
N LEU A 38 0.20 18.46 -19.49
CA LEU A 38 -1.20 18.76 -19.85
C LEU A 38 -1.77 19.96 -19.08
N ASN A 39 -1.00 20.60 -18.20
CA ASN A 39 -1.46 21.66 -17.30
C ASN A 39 -2.64 21.24 -16.40
N LEU A 40 -2.59 19.99 -15.91
CA LEU A 40 -3.59 19.36 -15.05
C LEU A 40 -3.03 19.00 -13.66
N SER A 41 -1.88 19.56 -13.27
CA SER A 41 -1.24 19.28 -11.97
C SER A 41 -2.16 19.53 -10.77
N ASP A 42 -3.04 20.52 -10.86
CA ASP A 42 -3.98 20.92 -9.81
C ASP A 42 -5.08 19.86 -9.55
N TRP A 43 -5.21 18.87 -10.43
CA TRP A 43 -6.15 17.75 -10.24
C TRP A 43 -5.62 16.73 -9.23
N LEU A 44 -4.33 16.77 -8.91
CA LEU A 44 -3.78 15.90 -7.86
C LEU A 44 -4.23 16.41 -6.49
N PRO A 45 -4.85 15.56 -5.65
CA PRO A 45 -5.19 15.93 -4.29
C PRO A 45 -3.93 16.40 -3.55
N ALA A 46 -3.99 17.60 -2.97
CA ALA A 46 -2.93 18.05 -2.09
C ALA A 46 -2.91 17.17 -0.83
N ARG A 47 -1.76 16.55 -0.52
CA ARG A 47 -1.53 15.96 0.81
C ARG A 47 -0.90 17.03 1.70
N ALA A 48 -1.64 17.48 2.70
CA ALA A 48 -1.08 18.25 3.81
C ALA A 48 -0.37 17.28 4.78
N GLY A 49 0.76 16.73 4.35
CA GLY A 49 1.59 15.84 5.16
C GLY A 49 2.44 16.60 6.19
N PHE A 50 2.81 15.93 7.28
CA PHE A 50 3.84 16.44 8.19
C PHE A 50 5.20 16.36 7.51
N GLN A 51 5.77 17.51 7.18
CA GLN A 51 7.12 17.62 6.65
C GLN A 51 8.08 17.90 7.80
N PHE A 52 9.16 17.13 7.90
CA PHE A 52 10.16 17.31 8.95
C PHE A 52 11.42 17.98 8.37
N ASP A 53 11.86 19.06 9.01
CA ASP A 53 13.18 19.63 8.76
C ASP A 53 14.22 18.82 9.53
N LEU A 54 14.86 17.88 8.82
CA LEU A 54 15.84 16.96 9.41
C LEU A 54 17.10 17.70 9.94
N GLN A 55 17.39 18.91 9.45
CA GLN A 55 18.54 19.69 9.92
C GLN A 55 18.29 20.39 11.25
N ARG A 56 17.01 20.59 11.61
CA ARG A 56 16.59 21.31 12.83
C ARG A 56 15.71 20.46 13.73
N MET A 57 15.79 19.15 13.58
CA MET A 57 14.88 18.21 14.24
C MET A 57 15.12 18.18 15.76
N THR A 58 14.08 18.45 16.53
CA THR A 58 14.13 18.29 17.99
C THR A 58 13.99 16.82 18.38
N ALA A 59 14.27 16.49 19.65
CA ALA A 59 13.99 15.14 20.16
C ALA A 59 12.50 14.76 20.06
N GLY A 60 11.59 15.74 20.24
CA GLY A 60 10.16 15.53 20.07
C GLY A 60 9.78 15.18 18.64
N ASP A 61 10.36 15.88 17.66
CA ASP A 61 10.16 15.61 16.24
C ASP A 61 10.67 14.22 15.86
N ALA A 62 11.83 13.80 16.40
CA ALA A 62 12.39 12.48 16.18
C ALA A 62 11.45 11.36 16.68
N VAL A 63 10.91 11.53 17.89
CA VAL A 63 9.93 10.59 18.47
C VAL A 63 8.66 10.55 17.64
N PHE A 64 8.15 11.72 17.24
CA PHE A 64 6.94 11.80 16.43
C PHE A 64 7.11 11.14 15.05
N LEU A 65 8.23 11.39 14.37
CA LEU A 65 8.60 10.71 13.13
C LEU A 65 8.69 9.19 13.33
N GLY A 66 9.29 8.73 14.44
CA GLY A 66 9.36 7.31 14.78
C GLY A 66 7.97 6.66 14.95
N VAL A 67 7.05 7.33 15.65
CA VAL A 67 5.66 6.87 15.80
C VAL A 67 4.94 6.83 14.44
N ARG A 68 5.16 7.84 13.59
CA ARG A 68 4.62 7.88 12.23
C ARG A 68 5.14 6.71 11.38
N PHE A 69 6.43 6.39 11.49
CA PHE A 69 7.02 5.22 10.83
C PHE A 69 6.41 3.90 11.31
N LEU A 70 6.21 3.74 12.62
CA LEU A 70 5.56 2.56 13.18
C LEU A 70 4.12 2.43 12.66
N GLY A 71 3.40 3.54 12.60
CA GLY A 71 2.08 3.61 11.99
C GLY A 71 2.10 3.14 10.53
N LEU A 72 2.98 3.74 9.72
CA LEU A 72 3.13 3.50 8.30
C LEU A 72 3.54 2.06 7.97
N ALA A 73 4.57 1.52 8.64
CA ALA A 73 5.19 0.24 8.28
C ALA A 73 4.60 -0.97 9.02
N VAL A 74 3.83 -0.77 10.09
CA VAL A 74 3.29 -1.88 10.90
C VAL A 74 1.77 -1.77 11.05
N VAL A 75 1.28 -0.68 11.62
CA VAL A 75 -0.15 -0.56 11.98
C VAL A 75 -1.03 -0.55 10.73
N VAL A 76 -0.68 0.28 9.74
CA VAL A 76 -1.42 0.41 8.48
C VAL A 76 -1.45 -0.91 7.70
N PRO A 77 -0.32 -1.58 7.40
CA PRO A 77 -0.33 -2.88 6.74
C PRO A 77 -1.16 -3.92 7.47
N LEU A 78 -1.12 -3.97 8.80
CA LEU A 78 -1.97 -4.90 9.55
C LEU A 78 -3.45 -4.58 9.39
N ALA A 79 -3.84 -3.33 9.64
CA ALA A 79 -5.24 -2.92 9.60
C ALA A 79 -5.84 -3.05 8.20
N GLU A 80 -5.15 -2.53 7.19
CA GLU A 80 -5.63 -2.53 5.82
C GLU A 80 -5.69 -3.93 5.24
N GLU A 81 -4.65 -4.75 5.40
CA GLU A 81 -4.65 -6.10 4.81
C GLU A 81 -5.69 -7.02 5.45
N LEU A 82 -5.95 -6.85 6.75
CA LEU A 82 -7.05 -7.53 7.42
C LEU A 82 -8.42 -7.04 6.91
N CYS A 83 -8.57 -5.75 6.61
CA CYS A 83 -9.77 -5.22 5.98
C CYS A 83 -9.96 -5.77 4.55
N TRP A 84 -8.94 -5.63 3.70
CA TRP A 84 -9.01 -6.04 2.29
C TRP A 84 -9.16 -7.55 2.13
N ARG A 85 -8.28 -8.34 2.74
CA ARG A 85 -8.19 -9.80 2.50
C ARG A 85 -8.94 -10.61 3.54
N GLY A 86 -9.10 -10.07 4.74
CA GLY A 86 -9.86 -10.71 5.82
C GLY A 86 -11.37 -10.44 5.77
N PHE A 87 -11.80 -9.40 5.04
CA PHE A 87 -13.21 -9.00 4.97
C PHE A 87 -13.68 -8.66 3.54
N LEU A 88 -13.27 -7.52 2.97
CA LEU A 88 -13.94 -6.96 1.80
C LEU A 88 -13.84 -7.85 0.55
N ALA A 89 -12.65 -8.32 0.21
CA ALA A 89 -12.45 -9.14 -0.98
C ALA A 89 -13.24 -10.47 -0.92
N PRO A 90 -13.18 -11.26 0.16
CA PRO A 90 -14.08 -12.41 0.35
C PRO A 90 -15.57 -12.05 0.35
N TRP A 91 -15.96 -10.94 0.98
CA TRP A 91 -17.36 -10.52 1.07
C TRP A 91 -17.97 -10.18 -0.29
N LEU A 92 -17.18 -9.58 -1.18
CA LEU A 92 -17.57 -9.34 -2.57
C LEU A 92 -17.70 -10.62 -3.41
N VAL A 93 -17.20 -11.76 -2.93
CA VAL A 93 -17.41 -13.08 -3.55
C VAL A 93 -18.69 -13.72 -3.00
N ASN A 94 -18.88 -13.68 -1.68
CA ASN A 94 -20.07 -14.20 -1.00
C ASN A 94 -20.25 -13.48 0.34
N GLU A 95 -21.48 -13.11 0.69
CA GLU A 95 -21.79 -12.41 1.94
C GLU A 95 -21.43 -13.22 3.20
N ASP A 96 -21.52 -14.56 3.14
CA ASP A 96 -20.98 -15.48 4.14
C ASP A 96 -19.47 -15.67 3.88
N PHE A 97 -18.77 -14.54 3.95
CA PHE A 97 -17.39 -14.37 3.50
C PHE A 97 -16.39 -15.26 4.23
N GLN A 98 -16.74 -15.73 5.43
CA GLN A 98 -15.91 -16.67 6.20
C GLN A 98 -15.86 -18.07 5.58
N ARG A 99 -16.81 -18.41 4.70
CA ARG A 99 -16.81 -19.66 3.94
C ARG A 99 -15.99 -19.57 2.66
N VAL A 100 -15.64 -18.37 2.20
CA VAL A 100 -14.87 -18.18 0.98
C VAL A 100 -13.43 -18.64 1.22
N PRO A 101 -12.91 -19.59 0.41
CA PRO A 101 -11.51 -19.99 0.45
C PRO A 101 -10.55 -18.80 0.38
N ALA A 102 -9.51 -18.81 1.23
CA ALA A 102 -8.51 -17.75 1.25
C ALA A 102 -7.80 -17.63 -0.11
N GLY A 103 -7.68 -16.40 -0.61
CA GLY A 103 -7.15 -16.12 -1.95
C GLY A 103 -8.18 -16.22 -3.07
N GLN A 104 -9.43 -16.62 -2.81
CA GLN A 104 -10.44 -16.63 -3.85
C GLN A 104 -10.95 -15.21 -4.12
N MET A 105 -10.94 -14.81 -5.40
CA MET A 105 -11.54 -13.59 -5.89
C MET A 105 -12.29 -13.86 -7.19
N THR A 106 -13.47 -13.26 -7.34
CA THR A 106 -14.13 -13.09 -8.64
C THR A 106 -13.54 -11.88 -9.36
N ALA A 107 -13.80 -11.74 -10.67
CA ALA A 107 -13.43 -10.54 -11.42
C ALA A 107 -14.05 -9.27 -10.79
N THR A 108 -15.29 -9.35 -10.32
CA THR A 108 -15.97 -8.26 -9.62
C THR A 108 -15.27 -7.89 -8.31
N SER A 109 -14.95 -8.87 -7.46
CA SER A 109 -14.20 -8.64 -6.21
C SER A 109 -12.84 -7.98 -6.50
N PHE A 110 -12.11 -8.49 -7.51
CA PHE A 110 -10.82 -7.93 -7.93
C PHE A 110 -10.94 -6.47 -8.37
N CYS A 111 -11.86 -6.16 -9.29
CA CYS A 111 -12.01 -4.82 -9.86
C CYS A 111 -12.53 -3.81 -8.83
N ILE A 112 -13.42 -4.22 -7.92
CA ILE A 112 -13.94 -3.32 -6.87
C ILE A 112 -12.83 -3.02 -5.87
N VAL A 113 -12.09 -4.02 -5.37
CA VAL A 113 -10.97 -3.77 -4.44
C VAL A 113 -9.91 -2.89 -5.09
N LEU A 114 -9.58 -3.15 -6.35
CA LEU A 114 -8.67 -2.31 -7.14
C LEU A 114 -9.19 -0.86 -7.23
N GLY A 115 -10.45 -0.67 -7.63
CA GLY A 115 -11.03 0.66 -7.81
C GLY A 115 -11.15 1.45 -6.51
N VAL A 116 -11.59 0.81 -5.43
CA VAL A 116 -11.70 1.43 -4.10
C VAL A 116 -10.32 1.79 -3.58
N PHE A 117 -9.33 0.91 -3.70
CA PHE A 117 -7.96 1.26 -3.29
C PHE A 117 -7.42 2.44 -4.09
N THR A 118 -7.46 2.35 -5.41
CA THR A 118 -6.97 3.40 -6.30
C THR A 118 -7.62 4.75 -6.03
N SER A 119 -8.92 4.80 -5.69
CA SER A 119 -9.59 6.08 -5.41
C SER A 119 -9.14 6.77 -4.12
N MET A 120 -8.48 6.05 -3.21
CA MET A 120 -7.90 6.62 -1.98
C MET A 120 -6.49 7.17 -2.18
N HIS A 121 -5.88 6.98 -3.36
CA HIS A 121 -4.50 7.35 -3.63
C HIS A 121 -4.39 8.41 -4.74
N PRO A 122 -3.66 9.52 -4.50
CA PRO A 122 -3.26 10.45 -5.56
C PRO A 122 -2.45 9.80 -6.68
N GLU A 123 -1.62 8.78 -6.37
CA GLU A 123 -0.72 8.10 -7.30
C GLU A 123 -1.47 7.01 -8.08
N ILE A 124 -2.51 7.39 -8.83
CA ILE A 124 -3.46 6.50 -9.51
C ILE A 124 -2.75 5.37 -10.28
N LEU A 125 -1.76 5.70 -11.12
CA LEU A 125 -1.04 4.68 -11.90
C LEU A 125 -0.29 3.67 -11.01
N ALA A 126 0.39 4.17 -9.97
CA ALA A 126 1.10 3.34 -9.02
C ALA A 126 0.15 2.45 -8.22
N ALA A 127 -0.95 3.02 -7.73
CA ALA A 127 -1.97 2.32 -6.95
C ALA A 127 -2.61 1.18 -7.74
N ILE A 128 -2.91 1.40 -9.03
CA ILE A 128 -3.47 0.35 -9.90
C ILE A 128 -2.50 -0.83 -10.02
N VAL A 129 -1.23 -0.56 -10.32
CA VAL A 129 -0.23 -1.61 -10.53
C VAL A 129 0.05 -2.37 -9.24
N TRP A 130 0.25 -1.64 -8.14
CA TRP A 130 0.56 -2.23 -6.84
C TRP A 130 -0.60 -3.08 -6.31
N MET A 131 -1.83 -2.56 -6.31
CA MET A 131 -2.99 -3.32 -5.81
C MET A 131 -3.30 -4.54 -6.69
N SER A 132 -3.10 -4.44 -8.00
CA SER A 132 -3.17 -5.61 -8.88
C SER A 132 -2.16 -6.69 -8.48
N GLY A 133 -0.91 -6.30 -8.21
CA GLY A 133 0.13 -7.19 -7.70
C GLY A 133 -0.24 -7.83 -6.36
N MET A 134 -0.81 -7.07 -5.44
CA MET A 134 -1.25 -7.54 -4.13
C MET A 134 -2.42 -8.52 -4.21
N ASN A 135 -3.39 -8.27 -5.09
CA ASN A 135 -4.48 -9.21 -5.35
C ASN A 135 -3.96 -10.53 -5.94
N VAL A 136 -3.03 -10.46 -6.91
CA VAL A 136 -2.39 -11.66 -7.47
C VAL A 136 -1.58 -12.41 -6.42
N LEU A 137 -0.81 -11.71 -5.59
CA LEU A 137 -0.07 -12.33 -4.48
C LEU A 137 -1.03 -13.09 -3.55
N TRP A 138 -2.15 -12.48 -3.19
CA TRP A 138 -3.14 -13.11 -2.33
C TRP A 138 -3.80 -14.33 -3.00
N GLN A 139 -4.17 -14.23 -4.28
CA GLN A 139 -4.73 -15.35 -5.04
C GLN A 139 -3.76 -16.55 -5.13
N ARG A 140 -2.46 -16.28 -5.26
CA ARG A 140 -1.42 -17.33 -5.37
C ARG A 140 -1.07 -17.99 -4.04
N THR A 141 -1.13 -17.22 -2.95
CA THR A 141 -0.65 -17.66 -1.64
C THR A 141 -1.76 -18.09 -0.69
N GLY A 142 -2.96 -17.52 -0.83
CA GLY A 142 -4.05 -17.63 0.13
C GLY A 142 -3.65 -17.13 1.53
N ASN A 143 -2.61 -16.30 1.63
CA ASN A 143 -1.98 -15.95 2.90
C ASN A 143 -2.01 -14.45 3.14
N VAL A 144 -2.84 -13.99 4.09
CA VAL A 144 -2.89 -12.57 4.47
C VAL A 144 -1.55 -12.06 4.99
N TRP A 145 -0.77 -12.90 5.67
CA TRP A 145 0.51 -12.49 6.25
C TRP A 145 1.59 -12.23 5.20
N ALA A 146 1.48 -12.90 4.04
CA ALA A 146 2.29 -12.54 2.87
C ALA A 146 1.93 -11.14 2.37
N CYS A 147 0.65 -10.80 2.29
CA CYS A 147 0.23 -9.46 1.90
C CYS A 147 0.64 -8.39 2.94
N VAL A 148 0.48 -8.67 4.24
CA VAL A 148 1.01 -7.81 5.32
C VAL A 148 2.50 -7.57 5.15
N ALA A 149 3.28 -8.62 4.90
CA ALA A 149 4.73 -8.48 4.71
C ALA A 149 5.09 -7.67 3.45
N ALA A 150 4.40 -7.88 2.34
CA ALA A 150 4.61 -7.10 1.11
C ALA A 150 4.31 -5.61 1.35
N HIS A 151 3.16 -5.32 1.96
CA HIS A 151 2.72 -3.95 2.26
C HIS A 151 3.65 -3.27 3.28
N ALA A 152 3.98 -3.95 4.39
CA ALA A 152 4.95 -3.45 5.37
C ALA A 152 6.31 -3.15 4.73
N THR A 153 6.78 -4.02 3.83
CA THR A 153 8.04 -3.81 3.10
C THR A 153 7.94 -2.58 2.20
N THR A 154 6.86 -2.43 1.42
CA THR A 154 6.66 -1.25 0.59
C THR A 154 6.65 0.02 1.41
N ASN A 155 5.86 0.06 2.48
CA ASN A 155 5.70 1.25 3.31
C ASN A 155 6.98 1.62 4.06
N LEU A 156 7.74 0.63 4.55
CA LEU A 156 9.02 0.88 5.19
C LEU A 156 10.02 1.49 4.21
N LEU A 157 10.18 0.89 3.03
CA LEU A 157 11.13 1.36 2.02
C LEU A 157 10.72 2.70 1.42
N LEU A 158 9.42 2.92 1.19
CA LEU A 158 8.89 4.20 0.74
C LEU A 158 9.10 5.29 1.81
N GLY A 159 8.84 4.99 3.08
CA GLY A 159 9.11 5.90 4.19
C GLY A 159 10.58 6.30 4.28
N ILE A 160 11.50 5.34 4.15
CA ILE A 160 12.96 5.61 4.10
C ILE A 160 13.29 6.52 2.91
N TYR A 161 12.77 6.19 1.72
CA TYR A 161 12.97 7.00 0.51
C TYR A 161 12.50 8.44 0.71
N ILE A 162 11.31 8.65 1.29
CA ILE A 162 10.75 9.98 1.56
C ILE A 162 11.66 10.81 2.46
N VAL A 163 12.12 10.23 3.58
CA VAL A 163 13.01 10.94 4.52
C VAL A 163 14.34 11.29 3.84
N GLN A 164 14.90 10.39 3.03
CA GLN A 164 16.17 10.63 2.36
C GLN A 164 16.09 11.67 1.24
N THR A 165 14.95 11.78 0.55
CA THR A 165 14.79 12.61 -0.65
C THR A 165 14.04 13.91 -0.39
N GLY A 166 13.32 14.01 0.74
CA GLY A 166 12.40 15.12 1.01
C GLY A 166 11.12 15.08 0.19
N HIS A 167 10.82 13.97 -0.50
CA HIS A 167 9.60 13.81 -1.31
C HIS A 167 8.35 13.54 -0.46
N TRP A 168 8.05 14.44 0.48
CA TRP A 168 7.01 14.29 1.50
C TRP A 168 5.58 14.16 0.95
N TRP A 169 5.34 14.47 -0.33
CA TRP A 169 4.04 14.27 -0.96
C TRP A 169 3.65 12.79 -1.11
N LEU A 170 4.63 11.87 -1.02
CA LEU A 170 4.40 10.43 -1.07
C LEU A 170 3.99 9.84 0.30
N TRP A 171 4.10 10.61 1.39
CA TRP A 171 3.79 10.15 2.74
C TRP A 171 2.28 10.03 2.98
#